data_AF-A0A7V6G8J8-F1
#
_entry.id   AF-A0A7V6G8J8-F1
#
_cell.length_a   1.000
_cell.length_b   1.000
_cell.length_c   1.000
_cell.angle_alpha   90.00
_cell.angle_beta   90.00
_cell.angle_gamma   90.00
#
_symmetry.space_group_name_H-M   'P 1'
#
loop_
_entity.id
_entity.type
_entity.pdbx_description
1 polymer ?
#
loop_
_entity_poly.entity_id
_entity_poly.type
_entity_poly.pdbx_seq_one_letter_code
_entity_poly.pdbx_strand_id
1 'polypeptide(L)'
;MFKLITGFPCPGCGMGRASLELIKGNYISSWHYNILCIPFTIAVLISLIWLIVDLIKRKETFFTFIKKDFGLKYKIVLFGLILIDWTVNIMRQI
;
A
#
# COMPACT_ATOMS: atom_id res chain seq x y z
N MET A 1 13.30 9.87 -10.96
CA MET A 1 13.14 9.88 -12.43
C MET A 1 11.77 10.41 -12.84
N PHE A 2 10.64 9.86 -12.35
CA PHE A 2 9.29 10.36 -12.68
C PHE A 2 9.08 11.88 -12.46
N LYS A 3 9.46 12.38 -11.28
CA LYS A 3 9.43 13.81 -10.93
C LYS A 3 10.31 14.68 -11.84
N LEU A 4 11.40 14.13 -12.35
CA LEU A 4 12.34 14.84 -13.23
C LEU A 4 11.74 15.06 -14.62
N ILE A 5 10.88 14.13 -15.08
CA ILE A 5 10.29 14.15 -16.43
C ILE A 5 8.96 14.90 -16.42
N THR A 6 8.13 14.70 -15.39
CA THR A 6 6.76 15.24 -15.33
C THR A 6 6.64 16.52 -14.51
N GLY A 7 7.64 16.85 -13.69
CA GLY A 7 7.54 17.90 -12.68
C GLY A 7 6.72 17.50 -11.44
N PHE A 8 5.98 16.38 -11.47
CA PHE A 8 5.11 15.94 -10.38
C PHE A 8 5.70 14.74 -9.62
N PRO A 9 5.59 14.68 -8.29
CA PRO A 9 5.95 13.48 -7.54
C PRO A 9 5.00 12.32 -7.90
N CYS A 10 5.51 11.09 -7.94
CA CYS A 10 4.68 9.92 -8.23
C CYS A 10 3.94 9.47 -6.94
N PRO A 11 2.70 8.95 -7.00
CA PRO A 11 1.98 8.52 -5.80
C PRO A 11 2.75 7.44 -5.02
N GLY A 12 3.34 6.46 -5.71
CA GLY A 12 4.17 5.43 -5.08
C GLY A 12 5.58 5.87 -4.68
N CYS A 13 5.98 7.13 -4.92
CA CYS A 13 7.32 7.60 -4.60
C CYS A 13 7.49 7.64 -3.07
N GLY A 14 8.67 7.23 -2.60
CA GLY A 14 8.96 7.18 -1.16
C GLY A 14 8.59 5.86 -0.48
N MET A 15 7.86 4.95 -1.11
CA MET A 15 7.43 3.68 -0.48
C MET A 15 8.61 2.82 0.03
N GLY A 16 9.71 2.71 -0.73
CA GLY A 16 10.90 1.98 -0.26
C GLY A 16 11.56 2.62 0.98
N ARG A 17 11.59 3.96 1.05
CA ARG A 17 12.11 4.69 2.24
C ARG A 17 11.17 4.56 3.42
N ALA A 18 9.86 4.64 3.16
CA ALA A 18 8.84 4.43 4.18
C ALA A 18 8.92 3.03 4.79
N SER A 19 9.11 2.00 3.97
CA SER A 19 9.32 0.62 4.42
C SER A 19 10.61 0.48 5.24
N LEU A 20 11.71 1.11 4.80
CA LEU A 20 12.97 1.07 5.53
C LEU A 20 12.87 1.72 6.91
N GLU A 21 12.21 2.87 7.01
CA GLU A 21 11.96 3.53 8.30
C GLU A 21 11.01 2.73 9.18
N LEU A 22 10.01 2.08 8.60
CA LEU A 22 9.10 1.19 9.32
C LEU A 22 9.87 0.01 9.95
N ILE A 23 10.79 -0.60 9.20
CA ILE A 23 11.65 -1.69 9.70
C ILE A 23 12.56 -1.21 10.84
N LYS A 24 13.05 0.02 10.78
CA LYS A 24 13.84 0.63 11.86
C LYS A 24 13.01 1.02 13.10
N GLY A 25 11.68 0.85 13.05
CA GLY A 25 10.77 1.27 14.12
C GLY A 25 10.44 2.77 14.11
N ASN A 26 10.80 3.51 13.06
CA ASN A 26 10.51 4.93 12.93
C ASN A 26 9.20 5.16 12.17
N TYR A 27 8.09 4.97 12.88
CA TYR A 27 6.73 5.10 12.33
C TYR A 27 6.41 6.51 11.82
N ILE A 28 6.94 7.55 12.49
CA ILE A 28 6.68 8.95 12.13
C ILE A 28 7.33 9.27 10.79
N SER A 29 8.62 8.90 10.62
CA SER A 29 9.30 9.09 9.34
C SER A 29 8.71 8.20 8.24
N SER A 30 8.30 6.98 8.57
CA SER A 30 7.62 6.09 7.60
C SER A 30 6.34 6.73 7.05
N TRP A 31 5.49 7.25 7.94
CA TRP A 31 4.28 7.96 7.57
C TRP A 31 4.56 9.23 6.76
N HIS A 32 5.63 9.94 7.11
CA HIS A 32 6.04 11.11 6.35
C HIS A 32 6.44 10.72 4.93
N TYR A 33 7.19 9.64 4.74
CA TYR A 33 7.67 9.23 3.42
C TYR A 33 6.57 8.68 2.51
N ASN A 34 5.61 7.92 3.04
CA ASN A 34 4.43 7.48 2.30
C ASN A 34 3.33 7.03 3.27
N ILE A 35 2.16 7.68 3.21
CA ILE A 35 1.06 7.41 4.14
C ILE A 35 0.41 6.05 3.89
N LEU A 36 0.46 5.54 2.66
CA LEU A 36 -0.04 4.21 2.31
C LEU A 36 0.89 3.09 2.77
N CYS A 37 2.13 3.38 3.17
CA CYS A 37 3.08 2.35 3.60
C CYS A 37 2.53 1.53 4.78
N ILE A 38 2.04 2.19 5.83
CA ILE A 38 1.53 1.50 7.02
C ILE A 38 0.31 0.61 6.70
N PRO A 39 -0.79 1.10 6.10
CA PRO A 39 -1.93 0.25 5.78
C PRO A 39 -1.57 -0.86 4.78
N PHE A 40 -0.66 -0.59 3.84
CA PHE A 40 -0.16 -1.61 2.92
C PHE A 40 0.60 -2.72 3.65
N THR A 41 1.52 -2.38 4.56
CA THR A 41 2.26 -3.36 5.36
C THR A 41 1.30 -4.21 6.21
N ILE A 42 0.30 -3.60 6.84
CA ILE A 42 -0.72 -4.33 7.62
C ILE A 42 -1.49 -5.29 6.72
N ALA A 43 -1.94 -4.85 5.54
CA ALA A 43 -2.68 -5.69 4.59
C ALA A 43 -1.83 -6.89 4.13
N VAL A 44 -0.53 -6.69 3.87
CA VAL A 44 0.40 -7.77 3.52
C VAL A 44 0.57 -8.75 4.68
N LEU A 45 0.76 -8.27 5.91
CA LEU A 45 0.89 -9.15 7.09
C LEU A 45 -0.37 -9.99 7.32
N ILE A 46 -1.56 -9.38 7.24
CA ILE A 46 -2.83 -10.11 7.35
C ILE A 46 -2.93 -11.17 6.23
N SER A 47 -2.56 -10.79 5.00
CA SER A 47 -2.60 -11.70 3.84
C SER A 47 -1.65 -12.90 4.02
N LEU A 48 -0.43 -12.66 4.54
CA LEU A 48 0.54 -13.71 4.83
C LEU A 48 0.04 -14.65 5.93
N ILE A 49 -0.51 -14.10 7.02
CA ILE A 49 -1.09 -14.92 8.11
C ILE A 49 -2.24 -15.76 7.58
N TRP A 50 -3.14 -15.18 6.79
CA TRP A 50 -4.24 -15.92 6.18
C TRP A 50 -3.74 -17.02 5.25
N LEU A 51 -2.78 -16.72 4.38
CA LEU A 51 -2.18 -17.71 3.50
C LEU A 51 -1.55 -18.88 4.28
N ILE A 52 -0.83 -18.59 5.38
CA ILE A 52 -0.24 -19.62 6.25
C ILE A 52 -1.35 -20.49 6.89
N VAL A 53 -2.41 -19.86 7.40
CA VAL A 53 -3.56 -20.57 8.00
C VAL A 53 -4.23 -21.48 6.97
N ASP A 54 -4.39 -21.01 5.74
CA ASP A 54 -4.97 -21.78 4.64
C ASP A 54 -4.06 -22.94 4.22
N LEU A 55 -2.74 -22.74 4.20
CA LEU A 55 -1.76 -23.79 3.92
C LEU A 55 -1.82 -24.90 4.97
N ILE A 56 -1.90 -24.55 6.26
CA ILE A 56 -2.01 -25.50 7.37
C ILE A 56 -3.35 -26.25 7.32
N LYS A 57 -4.45 -25.55 7.04
CA LYS A 57 -5.81 -26.12 6.99
C LYS A 57 -6.13 -26.78 5.65
N ARG A 58 -5.21 -26.76 4.67
CA ARG A 58 -5.41 -27.21 3.28
C ARG A 58 -6.67 -26.62 2.65
N LYS A 59 -6.89 -25.32 2.86
CA LYS A 59 -7.99 -24.54 2.27
C LYS A 59 -7.44 -23.56 1.25
N GLU A 60 -8.29 -23.12 0.33
CA GLU A 60 -7.94 -22.13 -0.70
C GLU A 60 -8.80 -20.86 -0.57
N THR A 61 -9.22 -20.51 0.64
CA THR A 61 -10.11 -19.36 0.88
C THR A 61 -9.44 -18.03 0.51
N PHE A 62 -8.13 -17.90 0.76
CA PHE A 62 -7.32 -16.75 0.36
C PHE A 62 -7.29 -16.58 -1.17
N PHE A 63 -6.97 -17.66 -1.91
CA PHE A 63 -6.94 -17.60 -3.37
C PHE A 63 -8.32 -17.37 -3.97
N THR A 64 -9.37 -17.94 -3.38
CA THR A 64 -10.76 -17.70 -3.79
C THR A 64 -11.16 -16.24 -3.56
N PHE A 65 -10.72 -15.65 -2.44
CA PHE A 65 -10.94 -14.25 -2.14
C PHE A 65 -10.21 -13.31 -3.12
N ILE A 66 -8.95 -13.61 -3.47
CA ILE A 66 -8.18 -12.82 -4.45
C ILE A 66 -8.79 -12.90 -5.85
N LYS A 67 -9.25 -14.08 -6.28
CA LYS A 67 -9.88 -14.27 -7.60
C LYS A 67 -11.27 -13.65 -7.69
N LYS A 68 -11.88 -13.27 -6.57
CA LYS A 68 -13.19 -12.65 -6.55
C LYS A 68 -13.11 -11.28 -7.20
N ASP A 69 -13.92 -11.06 -8.23
CA ASP A 69 -14.03 -9.72 -8.81
C ASP A 69 -14.72 -8.79 -7.81
N PHE A 70 -14.01 -7.75 -7.41
CA PHE A 70 -14.57 -6.71 -6.58
C PHE A 70 -15.36 -5.76 -7.47
N GLY A 71 -16.65 -5.59 -7.15
CA GLY A 71 -17.53 -4.69 -7.89
C GLY A 71 -17.00 -3.26 -7.98
N LEU A 72 -17.51 -2.50 -8.95
CA LEU A 72 -17.05 -1.15 -9.31
C LEU A 72 -16.84 -0.21 -8.11
N LYS A 73 -17.69 -0.32 -7.07
CA LYS A 73 -17.57 0.44 -5.81
C LYS A 73 -16.19 0.35 -5.15
N TYR A 74 -15.59 -0.84 -5.09
CA TYR A 74 -14.28 -1.04 -4.46
C TYR A 74 -13.15 -0.48 -5.33
N LYS A 75 -13.28 -0.61 -6.65
CA LYS A 75 -12.33 -0.03 -7.62
C LYS A 75 -12.33 1.51 -7.52
N ILE A 76 -13.50 2.13 -7.38
CA ILE A 76 -13.64 3.59 -7.16
C ILE A 76 -13.00 4.01 -5.83
N VAL A 77 -13.27 3.28 -4.73
CA VAL A 77 -12.66 3.59 -3.43
C VAL A 77 -11.14 3.49 -3.50
N LEU A 78 -10.60 2.43 -4.10
CA LEU A 78 -9.15 2.25 -4.26
C LEU A 78 -8.54 3.39 -5.09
N PHE A 79 -9.18 3.76 -6.19
CA PHE A 79 -8.74 4.88 -7.02
C PHE A 79 -8.74 6.20 -6.23
N GLY A 80 -9.79 6.46 -5.45
CA GLY A 80 -9.85 7.63 -4.56
C GLY A 80 -8.73 7.66 -3.53
N LEU A 81 -8.40 6.54 -2.89
CA LEU A 81 -7.29 6.43 -1.94
C LEU A 81 -5.94 6.75 -2.59
N ILE A 82 -5.71 6.27 -3.82
CA ILE A 82 -4.50 6.56 -4.59
C ILE A 82 -4.41 8.06 -4.93
N LEU A 83 -5.53 8.70 -5.31
CA LEU A 83 -5.56 10.14 -5.57
C LEU A 83 -5.31 10.98 -4.32
N ILE A 84 -5.83 10.55 -3.16
CA ILE A 84 -5.57 11.21 -1.88
C ILE A 84 -4.09 11.12 -1.53
N ASP A 85 -3.51 9.92 -1.61
CA ASP A 85 -2.07 9.71 -1.40
C ASP A 85 -1.24 10.58 -2.35
N TRP A 86 -1.62 10.64 -3.63
CA TRP A 86 -0.94 11.48 -4.60
C TRP A 86 -0.98 12.96 -4.23
N THR A 87 -2.15 13.45 -3.81
CA THR A 87 -2.34 14.85 -3.39
C THR A 87 -1.51 15.17 -2.15
N VAL A 88 -1.46 14.25 -1.18
CA VAL A 88 -0.62 14.37 0.01
C VAL A 88 0.87 14.37 -0.37
N ASN A 89 1.27 13.54 -1.33
CA ASN A 89 2.66 13.48 -1.79
C ASN A 89 3.08 14.77 -2.49
N ILE A 90 2.16 15.36 -3.29
CA ILE A 90 2.34 16.68 -3.90
C ILE A 90 2.51 17.77 -2.83
N MET A 91 1.63 17.79 -1.82
CA MET A 91 1.69 18.74 -0.70
C MET A 91 3.01 18.63 0.09
N ARG A 92 3.55 17.42 0.25
CA ARG A 92 4.80 17.16 0.99
C ARG A 92 6.07 17.25 0.13
N GLN A 93 5.94 17.45 -1.18
CA GLN A 93 7.03 17.52 -2.17
C GLN A 93 8.00 16.32 -2.19
N ILE A 94 7.56 15.13 -1.79
CA ILE A 94 8.41 13.92 -1.68
C ILE A 94 8.69 13.30 -3.05
#